data_AF-A0A941Y424-F1
#
_entry.id   AF-A0A941Y424-F1
#
_cell.length_a   1.000
_cell.length_b   1.000
_cell.length_c   1.000
_cell.angle_alpha   90.00
_cell.angle_beta   90.00
_cell.angle_gamma   90.00
#
_symmetry.space_group_name_H-M   'P 1'
#
loop_
_entity.id
_entity.type
_entity.pdbx_description
1 polymer ?
#
loop_
_entity_poly.entity_id
_entity_poly.type
_entity_poly.pdbx_seq_one_letter_code
_entity_poly.pdbx_strand_id
1 'polypeptide(L)'
;MTDQQIRFVAQLGAAMNAANYPVTLVRRMLERATSAYGLRNDFVVFPNHVQVVGESAEAGTVVQTAQQTRDVRFDQTFALARLVSDAMAGRVSSTDGQARLDRIVASARPYPAWVTVIGYGVQSAGLALVLEPTPLNVLAAGLLGLLVGLFLTAAQRITALADLVPAVSAFAVAAICIVGVHHLDIDHVGLRALIPPLAVFLPGAAITLAVIELTARDTISGASRLIAGFIQIAQLAFGILIAAQLVGVGATELSSEPINKIGPWAPWLGVAVYAAGVMFFLAPPLSFLPWLLAITYTAYSAQFLGDLALGSYASGFCGGVALALAALVMTRWRGAPPAITMILPGFWLLVPGSMGLIGVTELFGAEGDSALPATIISMVSVALGLQAGLIIWQLGRRGRARRRAG
;
A
#
# COMPACT_ATOMS: atom_id res chain seq x y z
N MET A 1 21.15 -10.64 -29.89
CA MET A 1 20.67 -10.58 -28.48
C MET A 1 21.32 -11.73 -27.73
N THR A 2 21.84 -11.48 -26.54
CA THR A 2 22.30 -12.56 -25.64
C THR A 2 21.14 -12.97 -24.74
N ASP A 3 20.96 -14.28 -24.50
CA ASP A 3 19.94 -14.84 -23.58
C ASP A 3 19.93 -14.11 -22.21
N GLN A 4 21.10 -13.65 -21.79
CA GLN A 4 21.31 -12.86 -20.59
C GLN A 4 20.55 -11.52 -20.56
N GLN A 5 20.41 -10.82 -21.69
CA GLN A 5 19.67 -9.56 -21.75
C GLN A 5 18.17 -9.79 -21.54
N ILE A 6 17.61 -10.82 -22.18
CA ILE A 6 16.20 -11.19 -22.06
C ILE A 6 15.90 -11.62 -20.61
N ARG A 7 16.80 -12.42 -20.03
CA ARG A 7 16.71 -12.88 -18.64
C ARG A 7 16.71 -11.71 -17.65
N PHE A 8 17.63 -10.75 -17.81
CA PHE A 8 17.69 -9.57 -16.94
C PHE A 8 16.39 -8.76 -17.00
N VAL A 9 15.87 -8.52 -18.21
CA VAL A 9 14.61 -7.77 -18.40
C VAL A 9 13.43 -8.51 -17.76
N ALA A 10 13.35 -9.83 -17.91
CA ALA A 10 12.32 -10.64 -17.27
C ALA A 10 12.38 -10.53 -15.74
N GLN A 11 13.56 -10.69 -15.15
CA GLN A 11 13.76 -10.60 -13.70
C GLN A 11 13.53 -9.19 -13.14
N LEU A 12 13.91 -8.15 -13.89
CA LEU A 12 13.61 -6.76 -13.54
C LEU A 12 12.10 -6.53 -13.52
N GLY A 13 11.37 -7.09 -14.49
CA GLY A 13 9.91 -7.11 -14.52
C GLY A 13 9.31 -7.76 -13.28
N ALA A 14 9.75 -8.98 -12.98
CA ALA A 14 9.27 -9.74 -11.83
C ALA A 14 9.58 -9.01 -10.49
N ALA A 15 10.73 -8.35 -10.38
CA ALA A 15 11.07 -7.55 -9.20
C ALA A 15 10.18 -6.29 -9.05
N MET A 16 9.84 -5.61 -10.15
CA MET A 16 8.90 -4.48 -10.08
C MET A 16 7.50 -4.94 -9.65
N ASN A 17 7.05 -6.08 -10.16
CA ASN A 17 5.80 -6.71 -9.75
C ASN A 17 5.78 -7.04 -8.25
N ALA A 18 6.84 -7.68 -7.74
CA ALA A 18 6.99 -7.98 -6.32
C ALA A 18 7.15 -6.74 -5.43
N ALA A 19 7.47 -5.58 -6.02
CA ALA A 19 7.44 -4.27 -5.36
C ALA A 19 6.08 -3.54 -5.52
N ASN A 20 5.04 -4.26 -5.95
CA ASN A 20 3.67 -3.77 -6.15
C ASN A 20 3.51 -2.68 -7.24
N TYR A 21 4.35 -2.71 -8.27
CA TYR A 21 4.14 -1.82 -9.42
C TYR A 21 2.87 -2.22 -10.18
N PRO A 22 2.08 -1.26 -10.70
CA PRO A 22 0.99 -1.56 -11.61
C PRO A 22 1.51 -2.24 -12.88
N VAL A 23 0.81 -3.27 -13.37
CA VAL A 23 1.22 -4.03 -14.57
C VAL A 23 1.39 -3.12 -15.80
N THR A 24 0.48 -2.16 -15.98
CA THR A 24 0.59 -1.14 -17.03
C THR A 24 1.89 -0.34 -16.96
N LEU A 25 2.39 -0.07 -15.75
CA LEU A 25 3.63 0.69 -15.53
C LEU A 25 4.85 -0.19 -15.79
N VAL A 26 4.81 -1.44 -15.30
CA VAL A 26 5.86 -2.44 -15.53
C VAL A 26 6.07 -2.63 -17.03
N ARG A 27 4.99 -2.87 -17.79
CA ARG A 27 5.05 -3.03 -19.26
C ARG A 27 5.74 -1.83 -19.93
N ARG A 28 5.29 -0.60 -19.65
CA ARG A 28 5.88 0.62 -20.21
C ARG A 28 7.35 0.83 -19.81
N MET A 29 7.74 0.45 -18.59
CA MET A 29 9.13 0.56 -18.13
C MET A 29 10.02 -0.48 -18.81
N LEU A 30 9.53 -1.72 -18.98
CA LEU A 30 10.23 -2.77 -19.71
C LEU A 30 10.41 -2.41 -21.18
N GLU A 31 9.37 -1.92 -21.86
CA GLU A 31 9.46 -1.45 -23.25
C GLU A 31 10.51 -0.35 -23.44
N ARG A 32 10.60 0.59 -22.50
CA ARG A 32 11.63 1.64 -22.52
C ARG A 32 13.02 1.10 -22.24
N ALA A 33 13.16 0.20 -21.29
CA ALA A 33 14.43 -0.44 -20.98
C ALA A 33 14.94 -1.27 -22.17
N THR A 34 14.09 -2.08 -22.80
CA THR A 34 14.48 -2.85 -23.99
C THR A 34 14.81 -1.96 -25.16
N SER A 35 14.06 -0.88 -25.38
CA SER A 35 14.40 0.11 -26.41
C SER A 35 15.78 0.72 -26.20
N ALA A 36 16.15 1.02 -24.95
CA ALA A 36 17.48 1.55 -24.61
C ALA A 36 18.61 0.53 -24.88
N TYR A 37 18.31 -0.77 -24.79
CA TYR A 37 19.22 -1.85 -25.16
C TYR A 37 19.18 -2.21 -26.65
N GLY A 38 18.37 -1.51 -27.47
CA GLY A 38 18.19 -1.81 -28.89
C GLY A 38 17.43 -3.12 -29.16
N LEU A 39 16.64 -3.59 -28.20
CA LEU A 39 15.92 -4.86 -28.25
C LEU A 39 14.47 -4.67 -28.70
N ARG A 40 13.96 -5.60 -29.52
CA ARG A 40 12.54 -5.72 -29.86
C ARG A 40 12.00 -6.97 -29.17
N ASN A 41 11.33 -6.77 -28.04
CA ASN A 41 10.77 -7.85 -27.25
C ASN A 41 9.26 -7.66 -27.10
N ASP A 42 8.54 -8.77 -27.10
CA ASP A 42 7.15 -8.82 -26.68
C ASP A 42 7.07 -9.25 -25.21
N PHE A 43 6.06 -8.72 -24.51
CA PHE A 43 5.91 -8.91 -23.08
C PHE A 43 4.52 -9.43 -22.74
N VAL A 44 4.46 -10.45 -21.90
CA VAL A 44 3.26 -10.82 -21.17
C VAL A 44 3.53 -10.57 -19.70
N VAL A 45 2.79 -9.64 -19.10
CA VAL A 45 2.98 -9.21 -17.70
C VAL A 45 1.68 -9.47 -16.95
N PHE A 46 1.77 -10.23 -15.88
CA PHE A 46 0.73 -10.46 -14.87
C PHE A 46 1.26 -10.06 -13.50
N PRO A 47 0.43 -9.89 -12.45
CA PRO A 47 0.90 -9.48 -11.12
C PRO A 47 2.04 -10.32 -10.55
N ASN A 48 2.00 -11.64 -10.76
CA ASN A 48 2.97 -12.56 -10.17
C ASN A 48 3.92 -13.17 -11.20
N HIS A 49 3.84 -12.73 -12.47
CA HIS A 49 4.52 -13.41 -13.57
C HIS A 49 4.91 -12.44 -14.68
N VAL A 50 6.13 -12.54 -15.19
CA VAL A 50 6.59 -11.80 -16.35
C VAL A 50 7.21 -12.76 -17.34
N GLN A 51 6.73 -12.68 -18.58
CA GLN A 51 7.26 -13.41 -19.72
C GLN A 51 7.78 -12.39 -20.73
N VAL A 52 9.01 -12.62 -21.20
CA VAL A 52 9.68 -11.82 -22.22
C VAL A 52 9.98 -12.74 -23.38
N VAL A 53 9.47 -12.38 -24.56
CA VAL A 53 9.72 -13.10 -25.81
C VAL A 53 10.60 -12.21 -26.68
N GLY A 54 11.71 -12.75 -27.18
CA GLY A 54 12.64 -12.01 -28.03
C GLY A 54 13.53 -12.92 -28.86
N GLU A 55 14.19 -12.36 -29.87
CA GLU A 55 15.04 -13.13 -30.80
C GLU A 55 16.49 -13.20 -30.32
N SER A 56 16.95 -14.35 -29.85
CA SER A 56 18.36 -14.62 -29.58
C SER A 56 19.13 -14.88 -30.87
N ALA A 57 20.34 -14.31 -30.98
CA ALA A 57 21.21 -14.57 -32.12
C ALA A 57 21.73 -16.03 -32.16
N GLU A 58 21.74 -16.70 -31.01
CA GLU A 58 22.25 -18.08 -30.87
C GLU A 58 21.12 -19.14 -30.89
N ALA A 59 19.90 -18.78 -30.47
CA ALA A 59 18.84 -19.75 -30.18
C ALA A 59 17.52 -19.47 -30.92
N GLY A 60 17.47 -18.50 -31.83
CA GLY A 60 16.21 -18.07 -32.44
C GLY A 60 15.27 -17.42 -31.42
N THR A 61 13.98 -17.67 -31.49
CA THR A 61 13.00 -17.10 -30.54
C THR A 61 13.17 -17.70 -29.14
N VAL A 62 13.58 -16.87 -28.19
CA VAL A 62 13.73 -17.24 -26.77
C VAL A 62 12.55 -16.68 -25.98
N VAL A 63 12.01 -17.54 -25.11
CA VAL A 63 10.97 -17.20 -24.16
C VAL A 63 11.56 -17.32 -22.76
N GLN A 64 11.75 -16.18 -22.10
CA GLN A 64 12.19 -16.15 -20.71
C GLN A 64 11.02 -15.82 -19.80
N THR A 65 10.92 -16.60 -18.74
CA THR A 65 9.86 -16.48 -17.74
C THR A 65 10.48 -16.21 -16.39
N ALA A 66 10.01 -15.17 -15.72
CA ALA A 66 10.45 -14.80 -14.38
C ALA A 66 9.24 -14.64 -13.46
N GLN A 67 9.36 -15.24 -12.28
CA GLN A 67 8.47 -15.06 -11.15
C GLN A 67 9.33 -14.81 -9.93
N GLN A 68 8.99 -13.80 -9.14
CA GLN A 68 9.59 -13.60 -7.84
C GLN A 68 8.77 -14.36 -6.80
N THR A 69 9.41 -15.32 -6.14
CA THR A 69 8.78 -16.14 -5.08
C THR A 69 8.79 -15.43 -3.72
N ARG A 70 9.52 -14.31 -3.60
CA ARG A 70 9.58 -13.48 -2.39
C ARG A 70 9.24 -12.05 -2.72
N ASP A 71 8.45 -11.41 -1.86
CA ASP A 71 8.13 -9.99 -1.98
C ASP A 71 9.39 -9.13 -1.84
N VAL A 72 9.43 -8.05 -2.62
CA VAL A 72 10.46 -7.02 -2.49
C VAL A 72 10.10 -6.14 -1.32
N ARG A 73 11.00 -6.03 -0.34
CA ARG A 73 10.77 -5.20 0.84
C ARG A 73 10.72 -3.72 0.46
N PHE A 74 9.98 -2.92 1.21
CA PHE A 74 9.83 -1.49 0.93
C PHE A 74 11.16 -0.71 0.88
N ASP A 75 12.12 -1.05 1.73
CA ASP A 75 13.47 -0.47 1.72
C ASP A 75 14.22 -0.74 0.41
N GLN A 76 14.02 -1.93 -0.17
CA GLN A 76 14.65 -2.37 -1.41
C GLN A 76 14.08 -1.64 -2.63
N THR A 77 12.81 -1.22 -2.58
CA THR A 77 12.12 -0.52 -3.68
C THR A 77 12.85 0.76 -4.12
N PHE A 78 13.53 1.46 -3.19
CA PHE A 78 14.33 2.64 -3.54
C PHE A 78 15.52 2.31 -4.43
N ALA A 79 16.23 1.21 -4.12
CA ALA A 79 17.37 0.76 -4.92
C ALA A 79 16.91 0.16 -6.25
N LEU A 80 15.82 -0.62 -6.23
CA LEU A 80 15.19 -1.17 -7.42
C LEU A 80 14.77 -0.07 -8.41
N ALA A 81 14.10 0.97 -7.93
CA ALA A 81 13.66 2.06 -8.80
C ALA A 81 14.83 2.85 -9.43
N ARG A 82 15.96 2.98 -8.72
CA ARG A 82 17.19 3.53 -9.32
C ARG A 82 17.73 2.62 -10.42
N LEU A 83 17.77 1.31 -10.18
CA LEU A 83 18.18 0.33 -11.20
C LEU A 83 17.25 0.37 -12.42
N VAL A 84 15.93 0.42 -12.23
CA VAL A 84 14.94 0.56 -13.31
C VAL A 84 15.19 1.85 -14.11
N SER A 85 15.44 2.96 -13.42
CA SER A 85 15.73 4.25 -14.07
C SER A 85 17.04 4.25 -14.86
N ASP A 86 18.07 3.57 -14.35
CA ASP A 86 19.35 3.40 -15.04
C ASP A 86 19.21 2.48 -16.26
N ALA A 87 18.44 1.39 -16.14
CA ALA A 87 18.15 0.47 -17.24
C ALA A 87 17.34 1.16 -18.36
N MET A 88 16.30 1.91 -18.00
CA MET A 88 15.52 2.71 -18.95
C MET A 88 16.33 3.77 -19.69
N ALA A 89 17.44 4.23 -19.10
CA ALA A 89 18.32 5.23 -19.68
C ALA A 89 19.53 4.61 -20.39
N GLY A 90 19.65 3.27 -20.44
CA GLY A 90 20.81 2.58 -21.01
C GLY A 90 22.13 2.84 -20.25
N ARG A 91 22.07 3.27 -18.98
CA ARG A 91 23.26 3.62 -18.17
C ARG A 91 23.92 2.43 -17.49
N VAL A 92 23.31 1.25 -17.56
CA VAL A 92 23.81 0.03 -16.92
C VAL A 92 23.79 -1.10 -17.96
N SER A 93 24.81 -1.95 -17.98
CA SER A 93 24.80 -3.14 -18.81
C SER A 93 23.83 -4.19 -18.24
N SER A 94 23.34 -5.13 -19.05
CA SER A 94 22.49 -6.24 -18.57
C SER A 94 23.17 -7.08 -17.49
N THR A 95 24.49 -7.25 -17.61
CA THR A 95 25.29 -8.08 -16.69
C THR A 95 25.44 -7.39 -15.34
N ASP A 96 25.81 -6.11 -15.36
CA ASP A 96 25.93 -5.30 -14.14
C ASP A 96 24.55 -5.04 -13.50
N GLY A 97 23.53 -4.89 -14.35
CA GLY A 97 22.14 -4.74 -13.95
C GLY A 97 21.64 -5.97 -13.18
N GLN A 98 21.93 -7.17 -13.71
CA GLN A 98 21.61 -8.43 -13.05
C GLN A 98 22.34 -8.56 -11.71
N ALA A 99 23.66 -8.35 -11.68
CA ALA A 99 24.43 -8.42 -10.45
C ALA A 99 23.99 -7.36 -9.41
N ARG A 100 23.50 -6.21 -9.85
CA ARG A 100 22.90 -5.18 -8.98
C ARG A 100 21.53 -5.60 -8.48
N LEU A 101 20.69 -6.22 -9.30
CA LEU A 101 19.40 -6.76 -8.89
C LEU A 101 19.57 -7.83 -7.81
N ASP A 102 20.49 -8.77 -8.03
CA ASP A 102 20.79 -9.85 -7.07
C ASP A 102 21.25 -9.29 -5.72
N ARG A 103 22.10 -8.25 -5.73
CA ARG A 103 22.51 -7.52 -4.51
C ARG A 103 21.36 -6.81 -3.81
N ILE A 104 20.41 -6.25 -4.57
CA ILE A 104 19.22 -5.59 -3.99
C ILE A 104 18.37 -6.63 -3.29
N VAL A 105 18.07 -7.76 -3.94
CA VAL A 105 17.24 -8.84 -3.38
C VAL A 105 17.92 -9.48 -2.16
N ALA A 106 19.23 -9.69 -2.20
CA ALA A 106 20.01 -10.30 -1.12
C ALA A 106 20.34 -9.35 0.04
N SER A 107 19.97 -8.07 -0.05
CA SER A 107 20.32 -7.08 0.99
C SER A 107 19.75 -7.44 2.36
N ALA A 108 20.60 -7.32 3.39
CA ALA A 108 20.19 -7.50 4.78
C ALA A 108 19.16 -6.45 5.18
N ARG A 109 18.35 -6.76 6.20
CA ARG A 109 17.38 -5.79 6.74
C ARG A 109 18.12 -4.65 7.45
N PRO A 110 17.70 -3.39 7.27
CA PRO A 110 18.37 -2.27 7.95
C PRO A 110 18.21 -2.31 9.47
N TYR A 111 17.07 -2.82 9.96
CA TYR A 111 16.74 -2.85 11.38
C TYR A 111 16.47 -4.28 11.89
N PRO A 112 16.77 -4.55 13.17
CA PRO A 112 16.38 -5.79 13.83
C PRO A 112 14.86 -5.85 14.02
N ALA A 113 14.33 -7.07 14.17
CA ALA A 113 12.89 -7.30 14.22
C ALA A 113 12.16 -6.47 15.30
N TRP A 114 12.77 -6.26 16.47
CA TRP A 114 12.14 -5.51 17.56
C TRP A 114 11.88 -4.04 17.20
N VAL A 115 12.72 -3.42 16.36
CA VAL A 115 12.50 -2.04 15.87
C VAL A 115 11.31 -2.01 14.93
N THR A 116 11.18 -3.02 14.06
CA THR A 116 10.01 -3.15 13.16
C THR A 116 8.71 -3.30 13.95
N VAL A 117 8.72 -4.09 15.03
CA VAL A 117 7.57 -4.26 15.93
C VAL A 117 7.17 -2.93 16.57
N ILE A 118 8.14 -2.23 17.18
CA ILE A 118 7.91 -0.91 17.77
C ILE A 118 7.41 0.08 16.73
N GLY A 119 8.02 0.08 15.54
CA GLY A 119 7.62 0.93 14.43
C GLY A 119 6.17 0.74 14.01
N TYR A 120 5.69 -0.51 13.98
CA TYR A 120 4.29 -0.79 13.68
C TYR A 120 3.36 -0.32 14.80
N GLY A 121 3.74 -0.50 16.08
CA GLY A 121 2.99 0.09 17.21
C GLY A 121 2.88 1.62 17.14
N VAL A 122 3.99 2.31 16.83
CA VAL A 122 4.00 3.77 16.63
C VAL A 122 3.14 4.16 15.42
N GLN A 123 3.19 3.39 14.33
CA GLN A 123 2.36 3.62 13.14
C GLN A 123 0.87 3.50 13.48
N SER A 124 0.47 2.46 14.21
CA SER A 124 -0.91 2.26 14.66
C SER A 124 -1.38 3.37 15.61
N ALA A 125 -0.53 3.82 16.54
CA ALA A 125 -0.85 4.96 17.39
C ALA A 125 -1.03 6.27 16.59
N GLY A 126 -0.20 6.50 15.57
CA GLY A 126 -0.33 7.63 14.65
C GLY A 126 -1.64 7.59 13.84
N LEU A 127 -2.02 6.41 13.34
CA LEU A 127 -3.30 6.21 12.66
C LEU A 127 -4.49 6.41 13.61
N ALA A 128 -4.39 5.98 14.88
CA ALA A 128 -5.42 6.22 15.88
C ALA A 128 -5.63 7.72 16.15
N LEU A 129 -4.55 8.51 16.24
CA LEU A 129 -4.62 9.96 16.36
C LEU A 129 -5.32 10.64 15.17
N VAL A 130 -5.18 10.08 13.97
CA VAL A 130 -5.85 10.59 12.76
C VAL A 130 -7.33 10.23 12.72
N LEU A 131 -7.68 8.99 13.09
CA LEU A 131 -9.05 8.47 12.96
C LEU A 131 -9.95 8.86 14.13
N GLU A 132 -9.47 8.67 15.37
CA GLU A 132 -10.24 8.94 16.58
C GLU A 132 -9.27 9.27 17.74
N PRO A 133 -8.91 10.56 17.89
CA PRO A 133 -7.94 10.99 18.88
C PRO A 133 -8.55 11.00 20.29
N THR A 134 -8.54 9.82 20.93
CA THR A 134 -8.73 9.65 22.37
C THR A 134 -7.49 9.01 22.99
N PRO A 135 -7.05 9.42 24.20
CA PRO A 135 -5.81 8.88 24.79
C PRO A 135 -5.83 7.35 24.93
N LEU A 136 -7.02 6.81 25.24
CA LEU A 136 -7.23 5.38 25.40
C LEU A 136 -7.18 4.62 24.09
N ASN A 137 -7.80 5.14 23.02
CA ASN A 137 -7.70 4.55 21.70
C ASN A 137 -6.26 4.58 21.17
N VAL A 138 -5.53 5.68 21.38
CA VAL A 138 -4.13 5.79 20.96
C VAL A 138 -3.24 4.78 21.69
N LEU A 139 -3.43 4.61 23.00
CA LEU A 139 -2.70 3.61 23.78
C LEU A 139 -3.05 2.19 23.34
N ALA A 140 -4.35 1.88 23.23
CA ALA A 140 -4.84 0.57 22.79
C ALA A 140 -4.32 0.23 21.40
N ALA A 141 -4.47 1.13 20.43
CA ALA A 141 -3.96 0.97 19.08
C ALA A 141 -2.44 0.80 19.03
N GLY A 142 -1.69 1.52 19.87
CA GLY A 142 -0.25 1.34 20.01
C GLY A 142 0.12 -0.07 20.48
N LEU A 143 -0.50 -0.54 21.57
CA LEU A 143 -0.24 -1.86 22.15
C LEU A 143 -0.67 -3.01 21.22
N LEU A 144 -1.86 -2.91 20.63
CA LEU A 144 -2.36 -3.87 19.65
C LEU A 144 -1.52 -3.84 18.37
N GLY A 145 -1.01 -2.67 17.97
CA GLY A 145 -0.02 -2.53 16.92
C GLY A 145 1.28 -3.28 17.24
N LEU A 146 1.79 -3.20 18.48
CA LEU A 146 2.95 -4.01 18.87
C LEU A 146 2.68 -5.52 18.73
N LEU A 147 1.48 -5.98 19.12
CA LEU A 147 1.07 -7.38 18.98
C LEU A 147 1.06 -7.82 17.50
N VAL A 148 0.42 -7.03 16.63
CA VAL A 148 0.36 -7.35 15.20
C VAL A 148 1.75 -7.27 14.56
N GLY A 149 2.58 -6.30 14.96
CA GLY A 149 3.98 -6.21 14.54
C GLY A 149 4.77 -7.47 14.90
N LEU A 150 4.50 -8.06 16.07
CA LEU A 150 5.07 -9.34 16.47
C LEU A 150 4.61 -10.48 15.56
N PHE A 151 3.32 -10.56 15.23
CA PHE A 151 2.80 -11.57 14.29
C PHE A 151 3.43 -11.42 12.89
N LEU A 152 3.55 -10.20 12.37
CA LEU A 152 4.19 -9.93 11.08
C LEU A 152 5.67 -10.38 11.07
N THR A 153 6.41 -10.10 12.15
CA THR A 153 7.82 -10.49 12.23
C THR A 153 8.02 -11.98 12.48
N ALA A 154 7.09 -12.64 13.18
CA ALA A 154 7.08 -14.09 13.37
C ALA A 154 6.75 -14.83 12.07
N ALA A 155 5.77 -14.34 11.31
CA ALA A 155 5.35 -14.90 10.01
C ALA A 155 6.49 -14.95 8.99
N GLN A 156 7.39 -13.98 9.04
CA GLN A 156 8.57 -13.94 8.17
C GLN A 156 9.57 -15.08 8.44
N ARG A 157 9.48 -15.75 9.59
CA ARG A 157 10.29 -16.94 9.91
C ARG A 157 9.58 -18.23 9.53
N ILE A 158 8.25 -18.23 9.46
CA ILE A 158 7.42 -19.42 9.23
C ILE A 158 6.46 -19.14 8.08
N THR A 159 6.89 -19.46 6.85
CA THR A 159 6.13 -19.18 5.62
C THR A 159 4.71 -19.75 5.65
N ALA A 160 4.51 -20.92 6.27
CA ALA A 160 3.20 -21.55 6.39
C ALA A 160 2.19 -20.74 7.23
N LEU A 161 2.67 -19.85 8.12
CA LEU A 161 1.80 -18.99 8.92
C LEU A 161 1.46 -17.68 8.20
N ALA A 162 2.22 -17.29 7.17
CA ALA A 162 2.07 -15.99 6.51
C ALA A 162 0.65 -15.76 5.97
N ASP A 163 0.04 -16.79 5.38
CA ASP A 163 -1.30 -16.72 4.79
C ASP A 163 -2.41 -16.61 5.84
N LEU A 164 -2.18 -17.07 7.07
CA LEU A 164 -3.16 -17.03 8.17
C LEU A 164 -3.03 -15.80 9.07
N VAL A 165 -1.92 -15.07 8.97
CA VAL A 165 -1.63 -13.92 9.83
C VAL A 165 -2.73 -12.86 9.83
N PRO A 166 -3.38 -12.50 8.69
CA PRO A 166 -4.49 -11.56 8.72
C PRO A 166 -5.63 -12.03 9.63
N ALA A 167 -6.08 -13.28 9.48
CA ALA A 167 -7.17 -13.84 10.29
C ALA A 167 -6.80 -13.98 11.77
N VAL A 168 -5.60 -14.46 12.08
CA VAL A 168 -5.11 -14.61 13.46
C VAL A 168 -4.95 -13.25 14.13
N SER A 169 -4.43 -12.26 13.41
CA SER A 169 -4.28 -10.89 13.91
C SER A 169 -5.64 -10.27 14.20
N ALA A 170 -6.58 -10.40 13.26
CA ALA A 170 -7.94 -9.88 13.42
C ALA A 170 -8.65 -10.52 14.61
N PHE A 171 -8.54 -11.85 14.78
CA PHE A 171 -9.05 -12.57 15.93
C PHE A 171 -8.44 -12.06 17.25
N ALA A 172 -7.12 -11.99 17.34
CA ALA A 172 -6.45 -11.59 18.58
C ALA A 172 -6.77 -10.15 18.97
N VAL A 173 -6.72 -9.22 18.00
CA VAL A 173 -7.04 -7.81 18.22
C VAL A 173 -8.50 -7.66 18.65
N ALA A 174 -9.44 -8.32 17.95
CA ALA A 174 -10.86 -8.28 18.30
C ALA A 174 -11.13 -8.88 19.69
N ALA A 175 -10.57 -10.06 19.99
CA ALA A 175 -10.75 -10.72 21.27
C ALA A 175 -10.24 -9.86 22.44
N ILE A 176 -9.04 -9.27 22.31
CA ILE A 176 -8.47 -8.39 23.35
C ILE A 176 -9.34 -7.14 23.54
N CYS A 177 -9.83 -6.54 22.46
CA CYS A 177 -10.73 -5.38 22.56
C CYS A 177 -12.04 -5.73 23.27
N ILE A 178 -12.70 -6.82 22.86
CA ILE A 178 -13.99 -7.24 23.46
C ILE A 178 -13.81 -7.56 24.95
N VAL A 179 -12.78 -8.33 25.31
CA VAL A 179 -12.45 -8.64 26.72
C VAL A 179 -12.14 -7.36 27.50
N GLY A 180 -11.40 -6.43 26.90
CA GLY A 180 -11.04 -5.15 27.50
C GLY A 180 -12.26 -4.26 27.81
N VAL A 181 -13.23 -4.20 26.89
CA VAL A 181 -14.49 -3.46 27.11
C VAL A 181 -15.26 -4.06 28.29
N HIS A 182 -15.46 -5.39 28.30
CA HIS A 182 -16.27 -6.04 29.34
C HIS A 182 -15.64 -6.09 30.73
N HIS A 183 -14.34 -6.32 30.83
CA HIS A 183 -13.69 -6.51 32.13
C HIS A 183 -13.14 -5.23 32.75
N LEU A 184 -12.91 -4.19 31.95
CA LEU A 184 -12.30 -2.95 32.43
C LEU A 184 -13.26 -1.75 32.43
N ASP A 185 -14.54 -1.94 32.09
CA ASP A 185 -15.58 -0.89 32.00
C ASP A 185 -15.11 0.28 31.12
N ILE A 186 -14.39 -0.07 30.05
CA ILE A 186 -13.84 0.88 29.09
C ILE A 186 -14.91 1.15 28.04
N ASP A 187 -15.84 2.06 28.35
CA ASP A 187 -16.98 2.43 27.48
C ASP A 187 -16.59 3.03 26.11
N HIS A 188 -15.29 3.17 25.81
CA HIS A 188 -14.78 3.99 24.71
C HIS A 188 -13.82 3.26 23.75
N VAL A 189 -13.62 1.94 23.88
CA VAL A 189 -12.83 1.15 22.94
C VAL A 189 -13.79 0.44 21.98
N GLY A 190 -14.40 1.21 21.07
CA GLY A 190 -15.30 0.68 20.04
C GLY A 190 -14.57 -0.06 18.91
N LEU A 191 -15.31 -0.51 17.90
CA LEU A 191 -14.80 -1.13 16.65
C LEU A 191 -13.69 -0.31 15.98
N ARG A 192 -13.71 1.01 16.18
CA ARG A 192 -12.73 1.93 15.61
C ARG A 192 -11.31 1.72 16.15
N ALA A 193 -11.16 1.16 17.35
CA ALA A 193 -9.86 0.83 17.90
C ALA A 193 -9.16 -0.37 17.22
N LEU A 194 -9.94 -1.20 16.51
CA LEU A 194 -9.41 -2.34 15.74
C LEU A 194 -8.73 -1.90 14.44
N ILE A 195 -9.11 -0.74 13.91
CA ILE A 195 -8.67 -0.29 12.59
C ILE A 195 -7.16 -0.04 12.55
N PRO A 196 -6.56 0.78 13.43
CA PRO A 196 -5.16 1.13 13.29
C PRO A 196 -4.19 -0.06 13.42
N PRO A 197 -4.42 -1.05 14.31
CA PRO A 197 -3.62 -2.28 14.37
C PRO A 197 -3.77 -3.17 13.14
N LEU A 198 -4.96 -3.22 12.50
CA LEU A 198 -5.23 -4.09 11.35
C LEU A 198 -5.00 -3.41 9.99
N ALA A 199 -4.65 -2.12 9.99
CA ALA A 199 -4.53 -1.30 8.79
C ALA A 199 -3.60 -1.91 7.71
N VAL A 200 -2.52 -2.57 8.10
CA VAL A 200 -1.58 -3.23 7.18
C VAL A 200 -2.22 -4.36 6.36
N PHE A 201 -3.24 -5.02 6.91
CA PHE A 201 -3.95 -6.11 6.24
C PHE A 201 -5.11 -5.62 5.39
N LEU A 202 -5.41 -4.32 5.41
CA LEU A 202 -6.46 -3.80 4.56
C LEU A 202 -5.96 -3.80 3.11
N PRO A 203 -6.66 -4.48 2.20
CA PRO A 203 -6.23 -4.66 0.82
C PRO A 203 -6.46 -3.41 -0.03
N GLY A 204 -6.46 -2.21 0.56
CA GLY A 204 -6.72 -0.97 -0.16
C GLY A 204 -5.78 -0.83 -1.36
N ALA A 205 -4.50 -1.15 -1.19
CA ALA A 205 -3.51 -0.99 -2.27
C ALA A 205 -3.80 -1.97 -3.41
N ALA A 206 -4.17 -3.21 -3.09
CA ALA A 206 -4.56 -4.23 -4.06
C ALA A 206 -5.83 -3.81 -4.84
N ILE A 207 -6.87 -3.36 -4.14
CA ILE A 207 -8.12 -2.88 -4.75
C ILE A 207 -7.88 -1.65 -5.63
N THR A 208 -7.06 -0.72 -5.17
CA THR A 208 -6.72 0.49 -5.93
C THR A 208 -5.96 0.16 -7.20
N LEU A 209 -4.95 -0.70 -7.09
CA LEU A 209 -4.20 -1.20 -8.25
C LEU A 209 -5.11 -1.99 -9.19
N ALA A 210 -6.06 -2.76 -8.65
CA ALA A 210 -7.06 -3.44 -9.45
C ALA A 210 -7.91 -2.46 -10.27
N VAL A 211 -8.44 -1.39 -9.66
CA VAL A 211 -9.21 -0.37 -10.39
C VAL A 211 -8.35 0.33 -11.45
N ILE A 212 -7.09 0.66 -11.13
CA ILE A 212 -6.14 1.24 -12.08
C ILE A 212 -5.89 0.31 -13.28
N GLU A 213 -5.74 -0.99 -13.04
CA GLU A 213 -5.50 -1.97 -14.10
C GLU A 213 -6.77 -2.27 -14.91
N LEU A 214 -7.93 -2.41 -14.26
CA LEU A 214 -9.24 -2.60 -14.91
C LEU A 214 -9.59 -1.44 -15.85
N THR A 215 -9.42 -0.21 -15.38
CA THR A 215 -9.66 1.00 -16.19
C THR A 215 -8.67 1.13 -17.36
N ALA A 216 -7.46 0.62 -17.20
CA ALA A 216 -6.46 0.52 -18.26
C ALA A 216 -6.64 -0.68 -19.20
N ARG A 217 -7.72 -1.47 -19.02
CA ARG A 217 -8.05 -2.70 -19.77
C ARG A 217 -7.13 -3.90 -19.50
N ASP A 218 -6.30 -3.86 -18.46
CA ASP A 218 -5.57 -5.02 -17.94
C ASP A 218 -6.49 -5.86 -17.03
N THR A 219 -7.51 -6.49 -17.63
CA THR A 219 -8.62 -7.14 -16.90
C THR A 219 -8.18 -8.32 -16.04
N ILE A 220 -7.29 -9.18 -16.55
CA ILE A 220 -6.79 -10.36 -15.84
C ILE A 220 -6.03 -9.93 -14.57
N SER A 221 -5.13 -8.96 -14.72
CA SER A 221 -4.33 -8.42 -13.63
C SER A 221 -5.22 -7.77 -12.57
N GLY A 222 -6.12 -6.88 -13.01
CA GLY A 222 -7.01 -6.17 -12.11
C GLY A 222 -7.98 -7.10 -11.37
N ALA A 223 -8.60 -8.06 -12.07
CA ALA A 223 -9.49 -9.04 -11.44
C ALA A 223 -8.76 -9.90 -10.40
N SER A 224 -7.54 -10.36 -10.69
CA SER A 224 -6.76 -11.19 -9.76
C SER A 224 -6.40 -10.44 -8.46
N ARG A 225 -5.97 -9.17 -8.55
CA ARG A 225 -5.70 -8.31 -7.37
C ARG A 225 -6.97 -8.02 -6.57
N LEU A 226 -8.10 -7.83 -7.26
CA LEU A 226 -9.39 -7.58 -6.62
C LEU A 226 -9.86 -8.81 -5.81
N ILE A 227 -9.77 -10.01 -6.39
CA ILE A 227 -10.11 -11.27 -5.71
C ILE A 227 -9.18 -11.49 -4.51
N ALA A 228 -7.87 -11.27 -4.66
CA ALA A 228 -6.92 -11.37 -3.55
C ALA A 228 -7.29 -10.42 -2.41
N GLY A 229 -7.70 -9.19 -2.73
CA GLY A 229 -8.19 -8.24 -1.73
C GLY A 229 -9.46 -8.72 -1.03
N PHE A 230 -10.44 -9.25 -1.75
CA PHE A 230 -11.65 -9.80 -1.14
C PHE A 230 -11.37 -10.98 -0.21
N ILE A 231 -10.46 -11.88 -0.58
CA ILE A 231 -10.03 -12.98 0.29
C ILE A 231 -9.42 -12.43 1.59
N GLN A 232 -8.58 -11.39 1.49
CA GLN A 232 -7.99 -10.77 2.67
C GLN A 232 -9.03 -10.12 3.59
N ILE A 233 -10.04 -9.43 3.01
CA ILE A 233 -11.18 -8.91 3.78
C ILE A 233 -11.95 -10.06 4.46
N ALA A 234 -12.21 -11.16 3.75
CA ALA A 234 -12.91 -12.31 4.32
C ALA A 234 -12.13 -12.95 5.48
N GLN A 235 -10.80 -13.01 5.39
CA GLN A 235 -9.94 -13.47 6.48
C GLN A 235 -10.04 -12.57 7.72
N LEU A 236 -10.00 -11.25 7.54
CA LEU A 236 -10.19 -10.29 8.63
C LEU A 236 -11.57 -10.45 9.27
N ALA A 237 -12.62 -10.52 8.45
CA ALA A 237 -14.00 -10.72 8.91
C ALA A 237 -14.13 -12.00 9.73
N PHE A 238 -13.61 -13.11 9.21
CA PHE A 238 -13.64 -14.40 9.88
C PHE A 238 -12.97 -14.34 11.25
N GLY A 239 -11.78 -13.73 11.34
CA GLY A 239 -11.08 -13.55 12.62
C GLY A 239 -11.91 -12.77 13.64
N ILE A 240 -12.49 -11.63 13.23
CA ILE A 240 -13.32 -10.79 14.11
C ILE A 240 -14.58 -11.53 14.58
N LEU A 241 -15.27 -12.24 13.68
CA LEU A 241 -16.50 -12.96 14.01
C LEU A 241 -16.27 -14.12 14.98
N ILE A 242 -15.21 -14.90 14.77
CA ILE A 242 -14.87 -16.00 15.68
C ILE A 242 -14.51 -15.45 17.06
N ALA A 243 -13.82 -14.29 17.13
CA ALA A 243 -13.55 -13.63 18.41
C ALA A 243 -14.83 -13.22 19.12
N ALA A 244 -15.77 -12.58 18.42
CA ALA A 244 -17.06 -12.19 18.99
C ALA A 244 -17.87 -13.40 19.49
N GLN A 245 -17.92 -14.48 18.71
CA GLN A 245 -18.64 -15.70 19.07
C GLN A 245 -18.04 -16.39 20.30
N LEU A 246 -16.71 -16.49 20.40
CA LEU A 246 -16.04 -17.16 21.51
C LEU A 246 -16.06 -16.35 22.82
N VAL A 247 -16.02 -15.01 22.72
CA VAL A 247 -16.03 -14.13 23.89
C VAL A 247 -17.46 -13.88 24.40
N GLY A 248 -18.50 -14.24 23.62
CA GLY A 248 -19.87 -14.34 24.10
C GLY A 248 -20.66 -13.02 24.07
N VAL A 249 -20.37 -12.15 23.11
CA VAL A 249 -20.93 -10.78 23.06
C VAL A 249 -21.61 -10.55 21.72
N GLY A 250 -22.85 -10.05 21.74
CA GLY A 250 -23.50 -9.54 20.54
C GLY A 250 -22.76 -8.30 20.04
N ALA A 251 -22.36 -8.27 18.77
CA ALA A 251 -21.56 -7.20 18.16
C ALA A 251 -22.20 -5.79 18.20
N THR A 252 -23.36 -5.65 18.84
CA THR A 252 -24.22 -4.47 18.92
C THR A 252 -23.91 -3.51 20.08
N GLU A 253 -23.04 -3.84 21.03
CA GLU A 253 -22.62 -2.91 22.10
C GLU A 253 -21.39 -2.04 21.73
N LEU A 254 -21.03 -1.98 20.45
CA LEU A 254 -19.90 -1.21 19.95
C LEU A 254 -20.40 0.18 19.53
N SER A 255 -20.38 1.13 20.46
CA SER A 255 -20.82 2.51 20.24
C SER A 255 -20.04 3.21 19.11
N SER A 256 -20.76 3.88 18.21
CA SER A 256 -20.26 4.38 16.91
C SER A 256 -20.00 5.89 16.85
N GLU A 257 -20.20 6.63 17.94
CA GLU A 257 -20.03 8.10 17.94
C GLU A 257 -18.55 8.49 18.02
N PRO A 258 -18.02 9.23 17.02
CA PRO A 258 -16.65 9.72 17.08
C PRO A 258 -16.54 10.80 18.14
N ILE A 259 -15.77 10.56 19.20
CA ILE A 259 -15.46 11.57 20.20
C ILE A 259 -14.00 11.99 20.06
N ASN A 260 -13.75 13.20 19.56
CA ASN A 260 -12.43 13.80 19.67
C ASN A 260 -12.26 14.34 21.10
N LYS A 261 -11.45 13.66 21.93
CA LYS A 261 -11.19 14.08 23.32
C LYS A 261 -9.82 14.76 23.52
N ILE A 262 -8.95 14.79 22.51
CA ILE A 262 -7.59 15.37 22.61
C ILE A 262 -7.55 16.81 22.05
N GLY A 263 -8.22 17.05 20.91
CA GLY A 263 -8.35 18.36 20.30
C GLY A 263 -8.17 18.38 18.77
N PRO A 264 -8.41 19.52 18.11
CA PRO A 264 -8.37 19.63 16.64
C PRO A 264 -6.96 19.45 16.02
N TRP A 265 -5.90 19.64 16.81
CA TRP A 265 -4.51 19.48 16.38
C TRP A 265 -4.06 18.01 16.36
N ALA A 266 -4.79 17.11 17.04
CA ALA A 266 -4.38 15.72 17.23
C ALA A 266 -4.23 14.93 15.92
N PRO A 267 -5.13 15.06 14.92
CA PRO A 267 -4.93 14.38 13.63
C PRO A 267 -3.68 14.86 12.89
N TRP A 268 -3.35 16.15 12.98
CA TRP A 268 -2.15 16.71 12.36
C TRP A 268 -0.87 16.19 13.02
N LEU A 269 -0.86 16.02 14.34
CA LEU A 269 0.23 15.31 15.02
C LEU A 269 0.25 13.83 14.62
N GLY A 270 -0.92 13.20 14.49
CA GLY A 270 -1.08 11.83 14.06
C GLY A 270 -0.40 11.53 12.72
N VAL A 271 -0.47 12.45 11.75
CA VAL A 271 0.26 12.33 10.48
C VAL A 271 1.79 12.28 10.69
N ALA A 272 2.34 13.10 11.58
CA ALA A 272 3.77 13.07 11.90
C ALA A 272 4.18 11.77 12.62
N VAL A 273 3.38 11.33 13.59
CA VAL A 273 3.62 10.07 14.33
C VAL A 273 3.52 8.87 13.39
N TYR A 274 2.53 8.86 12.49
CA TYR A 274 2.40 7.87 11.44
C TYR A 274 3.64 7.80 10.55
N ALA A 275 4.14 8.97 10.10
CA ALA A 275 5.35 9.03 9.28
C ALA A 275 6.59 8.49 10.04
N ALA A 276 6.73 8.80 11.32
CA ALA A 276 7.79 8.22 12.16
C ALA A 276 7.64 6.69 12.28
N GLY A 277 6.42 6.19 12.50
CA GLY A 277 6.12 4.76 12.53
C GLY A 277 6.50 4.06 11.22
N VAL A 278 6.18 4.66 10.07
CA VAL A 278 6.60 4.17 8.73
C VAL A 278 8.12 4.08 8.62
N MET A 279 8.87 5.07 9.14
CA MET A 279 10.34 5.05 9.11
C MET A 279 10.93 3.88 9.89
N PHE A 280 10.33 3.50 11.02
CA PHE A 280 10.79 2.37 11.84
C PHE A 280 10.28 1.02 11.32
N PHE A 281 9.03 0.96 10.84
CA PHE A 281 8.39 -0.26 10.36
C PHE A 281 8.96 -0.72 9.01
N LEU A 282 9.02 0.18 8.03
CA LEU A 282 9.43 -0.14 6.66
C LEU A 282 10.90 0.13 6.37
N ALA A 283 11.61 0.76 7.31
CA ALA A 283 13.04 1.10 7.21
C ALA A 283 13.47 1.78 5.88
N PRO A 284 12.73 2.75 5.31
CA PRO A 284 13.20 3.49 4.16
C PRO A 284 14.44 4.33 4.51
N PRO A 285 15.22 4.78 3.49
CA PRO A 285 16.37 5.67 3.72
C PRO A 285 15.96 6.93 4.49
N LEU A 286 16.76 7.41 5.44
CA LEU A 286 16.45 8.59 6.26
C LEU A 286 16.19 9.86 5.43
N SER A 287 16.82 9.97 4.24
CA SER A 287 16.56 11.03 3.27
C SER A 287 15.11 11.05 2.76
N PHE A 288 14.33 10.00 2.99
CA PHE A 288 12.92 9.89 2.62
C PHE A 288 11.98 10.64 3.56
N LEU A 289 12.34 10.83 4.83
CA LEU A 289 11.47 11.43 5.84
C LEU A 289 10.84 12.79 5.42
N PRO A 290 11.58 13.78 4.88
CA PRO A 290 10.97 15.04 4.47
C PRO A 290 9.95 14.86 3.33
N TRP A 291 10.21 13.93 2.41
CA TRP A 291 9.29 13.61 1.31
C TRP A 291 8.05 12.89 1.81
N LEU A 292 8.24 11.97 2.77
CA LEU A 292 7.16 11.26 3.42
C LEU A 292 6.22 12.24 4.13
N LEU A 293 6.76 13.15 4.94
CA LEU A 293 5.96 14.17 5.63
C LEU A 293 5.25 15.08 4.63
N ALA A 294 5.95 15.58 3.61
CA ALA A 294 5.35 16.45 2.61
C ALA A 294 4.21 15.75 1.87
N ILE A 295 4.38 14.48 1.48
CA ILE A 295 3.34 13.75 0.75
C ILE A 295 2.16 13.40 1.63
N THR A 296 2.39 12.96 2.87
CA THR A 296 1.30 12.58 3.79
C THR A 296 0.50 13.78 4.26
N TYR A 297 1.14 14.91 4.58
CA TYR A 297 0.43 16.13 4.93
C TYR A 297 -0.35 16.70 3.76
N THR A 298 0.20 16.69 2.55
CA THR A 298 -0.51 17.17 1.35
C THR A 298 -1.76 16.33 1.08
N ALA A 299 -1.61 15.01 1.14
CA ALA A 299 -2.70 14.07 0.94
C ALA A 299 -3.80 14.25 2.00
N TYR A 300 -3.42 14.25 3.29
CA TYR A 300 -4.35 14.42 4.41
C TYR A 300 -5.08 15.78 4.36
N SER A 301 -4.36 16.87 4.08
CA SER A 301 -4.98 18.21 3.97
C SER A 301 -6.01 18.26 2.85
N ALA A 302 -5.70 17.66 1.69
CA ALA A 302 -6.63 17.61 0.56
C ALA A 302 -7.86 16.76 0.85
N GLN A 303 -7.69 15.64 1.55
CA GLN A 303 -8.82 14.81 2.00
C GLN A 303 -9.69 15.55 3.00
N PHE A 304 -9.09 16.21 4.00
CA PHE A 304 -9.80 17.01 5.00
C PHE A 304 -10.60 18.16 4.36
N LEU A 305 -9.99 18.91 3.44
CA LEU A 305 -10.69 19.97 2.69
C LEU A 305 -11.78 19.40 1.78
N GLY A 306 -11.54 18.24 1.16
CA GLY A 306 -12.51 17.54 0.34
C GLY A 306 -13.73 17.08 1.13
N ASP A 307 -13.53 16.60 2.35
CA ASP A 307 -14.62 16.23 3.27
C ASP A 307 -15.49 17.43 3.62
N LEU A 308 -14.87 18.57 3.94
CA LEU A 308 -15.58 19.82 4.25
C LEU A 308 -16.37 20.38 3.06
N ALA A 309 -15.85 20.26 1.84
CA ALA A 309 -16.42 20.90 0.65
C ALA A 309 -17.38 20.01 -0.16
N LEU A 310 -17.11 18.71 -0.24
CA LEU A 310 -17.79 17.77 -1.15
C LEU A 310 -18.41 16.56 -0.41
N GLY A 311 -18.17 16.44 0.90
CA GLY A 311 -18.64 15.33 1.73
C GLY A 311 -17.72 14.11 1.76
N SER A 312 -18.04 13.18 2.65
CA SER A 312 -17.20 12.04 3.04
C SER A 312 -16.84 11.11 1.89
N TYR A 313 -17.77 10.84 0.97
CA TYR A 313 -17.54 9.95 -0.19
C TYR A 313 -16.54 10.54 -1.21
N ALA A 314 -16.51 11.87 -1.34
CA ALA A 314 -15.63 12.58 -2.29
C ALA A 314 -14.28 12.98 -1.68
N SER A 315 -14.15 12.96 -0.35
CA SER A 315 -12.90 13.28 0.36
C SER A 315 -11.71 12.42 -0.12
N GLY A 316 -11.94 11.12 -0.31
CA GLY A 316 -10.93 10.17 -0.78
C GLY A 316 -10.44 10.48 -2.21
N PHE A 317 -11.35 10.92 -3.08
CA PHE A 317 -11.00 11.39 -4.43
C PHE A 317 -10.06 12.60 -4.38
N CYS A 318 -10.37 13.61 -3.56
CA CYS A 318 -9.52 14.79 -3.38
C CYS A 318 -8.14 14.43 -2.85
N GLY A 319 -8.07 13.58 -1.83
CA GLY A 319 -6.82 13.04 -1.29
C GLY A 319 -6.01 12.29 -2.35
N GLY A 320 -6.65 11.42 -3.13
CA GLY A 320 -6.04 10.65 -4.21
C GLY A 320 -5.47 11.53 -5.33
N VAL A 321 -6.22 12.54 -5.79
CA VAL A 321 -5.75 13.50 -6.80
C VAL A 321 -4.51 14.23 -6.29
N ALA A 322 -4.58 14.76 -5.06
CA ALA A 322 -3.48 15.50 -4.45
C ALA A 322 -2.24 14.62 -4.26
N LEU A 323 -2.41 13.38 -3.79
CA LEU A 323 -1.34 12.39 -3.62
C LEU A 323 -0.64 12.10 -4.96
N ALA A 324 -1.40 11.79 -6.02
CA ALA A 324 -0.82 11.52 -7.33
C ALA A 324 -0.07 12.73 -7.90
N LEU A 325 -0.68 13.92 -7.86
CA LEU A 325 -0.06 15.14 -8.38
C LEU A 325 1.18 15.54 -7.59
N ALA A 326 1.11 15.53 -6.27
CA ALA A 326 2.23 15.86 -5.40
C ALA A 326 3.39 14.90 -5.60
N ALA A 327 3.15 13.58 -5.65
CA ALA A 327 4.19 12.59 -5.91
C ALA A 327 4.89 12.87 -7.25
N LEU A 328 4.14 13.13 -8.32
CA LEU A 328 4.68 13.43 -9.64
C LEU A 328 5.44 14.76 -9.71
N VAL A 329 4.98 15.79 -8.99
CA VAL A 329 5.68 17.08 -8.88
C VAL A 329 7.00 16.89 -8.12
N MET A 330 6.96 16.21 -6.98
CA MET A 330 8.12 15.96 -6.12
C MET A 330 9.22 15.20 -6.86
N THR A 331 8.88 14.21 -7.70
CA THR A 331 9.90 13.50 -8.52
C THR A 331 10.72 14.39 -9.45
N ARG A 332 10.31 15.64 -9.73
CA ARG A 332 11.10 16.57 -10.53
C ARG A 332 12.23 17.24 -9.76
N TRP A 333 12.20 17.18 -8.44
CA TRP A 333 13.19 17.82 -7.58
C TRP A 333 14.43 16.92 -7.46
N ARG A 334 15.61 17.54 -7.32
CA ARG A 334 16.87 16.81 -7.17
C ARG A 334 16.86 16.00 -5.87
N GLY A 335 17.23 14.73 -5.96
CA GLY A 335 17.27 13.83 -4.80
C GLY A 335 15.92 13.25 -4.39
N ALA A 336 14.85 13.51 -5.16
CA ALA A 336 13.54 12.97 -4.86
C ALA A 336 13.48 11.43 -5.06
N PRO A 337 12.77 10.72 -4.16
CA PRO A 337 12.46 9.31 -4.36
C PRO A 337 11.56 9.08 -5.58
N PRO A 338 11.48 7.83 -6.07
CA PRO A 338 10.51 7.43 -7.07
C PRO A 338 9.07 7.71 -6.63
N ALA A 339 8.17 8.05 -7.58
CA ALA A 339 6.77 8.34 -7.27
C ALA A 339 6.07 7.21 -6.51
N ILE A 340 6.33 5.95 -6.89
CA ILE A 340 5.66 4.79 -6.29
C ILE A 340 5.99 4.60 -4.80
N THR A 341 7.21 4.92 -4.38
CA THR A 341 7.60 4.84 -2.95
C THR A 341 6.93 5.93 -2.12
N MET A 342 6.50 7.04 -2.74
CA MET A 342 5.75 8.11 -2.07
C MET A 342 4.25 7.82 -2.03
N ILE A 343 3.69 7.20 -3.08
CA ILE A 343 2.26 6.92 -3.18
C ILE A 343 1.83 5.89 -2.14
N LEU A 344 2.59 4.81 -1.92
CA LEU A 344 2.16 3.70 -1.06
C LEU A 344 1.93 4.11 0.41
N PRO A 345 2.85 4.83 1.10
CA PRO A 345 2.60 5.29 2.46
C PRO A 345 1.50 6.38 2.56
N GLY A 346 1.42 7.27 1.58
CA GLY A 346 0.34 8.27 1.53
C GLY A 346 -1.02 7.62 1.34
N PHE A 347 -1.07 6.54 0.56
CA PHE A 347 -2.27 5.76 0.32
C PHE A 347 -2.78 5.08 1.59
N TRP A 348 -1.92 4.42 2.38
CA TRP A 348 -2.34 3.79 3.65
C TRP A 348 -2.88 4.79 4.67
N LEU A 349 -2.44 6.04 4.61
CA LEU A 349 -2.99 7.12 5.42
C LEU A 349 -4.37 7.59 4.91
N LEU A 350 -4.55 7.65 3.59
CA LEU A 350 -5.76 8.16 2.93
C LEU A 350 -6.93 7.19 2.93
N VAL A 351 -6.67 5.90 2.72
CA VAL A 351 -7.75 4.92 2.72
C VAL A 351 -8.36 4.93 4.09
N PRO A 352 -9.67 5.20 4.20
CA PRO A 352 -10.33 5.12 5.48
C PRO A 352 -10.35 3.65 5.86
N GLY A 353 -9.34 3.22 6.60
CA GLY A 353 -9.37 1.94 7.27
C GLY A 353 -10.61 1.83 8.17
N SER A 354 -11.16 2.98 8.59
CA SER A 354 -12.42 3.07 9.30
C SER A 354 -13.59 2.59 8.49
N MET A 355 -13.90 3.20 7.34
CA MET A 355 -15.05 2.73 6.55
C MET A 355 -14.89 1.26 6.16
N GLY A 356 -13.67 0.83 5.81
CA GLY A 356 -13.44 -0.55 5.35
C GLY A 356 -13.61 -1.63 6.39
N LEU A 357 -13.13 -1.43 7.62
CA LEU A 357 -13.32 -2.41 8.69
C LEU A 357 -14.73 -2.31 9.26
N ILE A 358 -15.28 -1.10 9.42
CA ILE A 358 -16.66 -0.86 9.87
C ILE A 358 -17.64 -1.54 8.92
N GLY A 359 -17.45 -1.38 7.60
CA GLY A 359 -18.28 -2.04 6.60
C GLY A 359 -18.18 -3.56 6.58
N VAL A 360 -17.06 -4.12 7.02
CA VAL A 360 -16.88 -5.58 7.15
C VAL A 360 -17.49 -6.10 8.45
N THR A 361 -17.44 -5.36 9.54
CA THR A 361 -18.05 -5.76 10.82
C THR A 361 -19.56 -5.54 10.84
N GLU A 362 -20.06 -4.49 10.18
CA GLU A 362 -21.49 -4.22 10.01
C GLU A 362 -22.14 -5.15 8.97
N LEU A 363 -21.39 -5.66 7.98
CA LEU A 363 -21.86 -6.67 7.03
C LEU A 363 -22.34 -7.96 7.72
N PHE A 364 -21.76 -8.27 8.88
CA PHE A 364 -22.04 -9.50 9.62
C PHE A 364 -22.64 -9.24 11.01
N GLY A 365 -22.88 -7.97 11.36
CA GLY A 365 -23.75 -7.52 12.44
C GLY A 365 -25.18 -7.31 11.93
N ALA A 366 -26.18 -7.37 12.81
CA ALA A 366 -27.59 -7.54 12.46
C ALA A 366 -28.29 -6.37 11.69
N GLU A 367 -27.57 -5.31 11.27
CA GLU A 367 -28.13 -4.10 10.64
C GLU A 367 -27.43 -3.69 9.32
N GLY A 368 -26.84 -4.65 8.60
CA GLY A 368 -25.86 -4.44 7.52
C GLY A 368 -26.37 -4.12 6.10
N ASP A 369 -27.19 -3.10 5.87
CA ASP A 369 -27.69 -2.79 4.50
C ASP A 369 -26.92 -1.69 3.73
N SER A 370 -25.98 -0.95 4.35
CA SER A 370 -25.33 0.22 3.70
C SER A 370 -23.80 0.31 3.76
N ALA A 371 -23.12 -0.53 4.54
CA ALA A 371 -21.73 -0.29 4.94
C ALA A 371 -20.66 -0.87 3.98
N LEU A 372 -20.92 -2.04 3.39
CA LEU A 372 -20.05 -2.63 2.36
C LEU A 372 -20.02 -1.78 1.08
N PRO A 373 -21.16 -1.28 0.56
CA PRO A 373 -21.16 -0.31 -0.53
C PRO A 373 -20.31 0.92 -0.21
N ALA A 374 -20.46 1.51 0.99
CA ALA A 374 -19.71 2.71 1.38
C ALA A 374 -18.19 2.49 1.40
N THR A 375 -17.74 1.34 1.91
CA THR A 375 -16.33 0.93 1.88
C THR A 375 -15.77 0.86 0.47
N ILE A 376 -16.46 0.11 -0.39
CA ILE A 376 -16.04 -0.12 -1.77
C ILE A 376 -16.04 1.21 -2.52
N ILE A 377 -17.08 2.04 -2.34
CA ILE A 377 -17.17 3.38 -2.92
C ILE A 377 -15.99 4.23 -2.50
N SER A 378 -15.59 4.21 -1.22
CA SER A 378 -14.46 4.99 -0.74
C SER A 378 -13.12 4.55 -1.34
N MET A 379 -12.87 3.25 -1.42
CA MET A 379 -11.66 2.71 -2.06
C MET A 379 -11.62 3.02 -3.56
N VAL A 380 -12.76 2.90 -4.25
CA VAL A 380 -12.92 3.29 -5.65
C VAL A 380 -12.72 4.78 -5.83
N SER A 381 -13.23 5.62 -4.92
CA SER A 381 -13.08 7.08 -4.93
C SER A 381 -11.61 7.50 -4.88
N VAL A 382 -10.82 6.91 -3.96
CA VAL A 382 -9.36 7.14 -3.89
C VAL A 382 -8.66 6.69 -5.18
N ALA A 383 -9.01 5.51 -5.70
CA ALA A 383 -8.42 4.96 -6.91
C ALA A 383 -8.70 5.83 -8.15
N LEU A 384 -9.94 6.30 -8.31
CA LEU A 384 -10.33 7.25 -9.35
C LEU A 384 -9.63 8.59 -9.17
N GLY A 385 -9.44 9.05 -7.93
CA GLY A 385 -8.67 10.26 -7.62
C GLY A 385 -7.22 10.16 -8.08
N LEU A 386 -6.55 9.05 -7.77
CA LEU A 386 -5.19 8.79 -8.23
C LEU A 386 -5.09 8.78 -9.76
N GLN A 387 -6.05 8.15 -10.45
CA GLN A 387 -6.12 8.14 -11.92
C GLN A 387 -6.34 9.54 -12.49
N ALA A 388 -7.29 10.29 -11.93
CA ALA A 388 -7.58 11.65 -12.35
C ALA A 388 -6.33 12.53 -12.21
N GLY A 389 -5.61 12.43 -11.08
CA GLY A 389 -4.33 13.12 -10.88
C GLY A 389 -3.28 12.78 -11.94
N LEU A 390 -3.15 11.50 -12.30
CA LEU A 390 -2.25 11.05 -13.38
C LEU A 390 -2.64 11.63 -14.75
N ILE A 391 -3.93 11.66 -15.08
CA ILE A 391 -4.44 12.19 -16.36
C ILE A 391 -4.23 13.71 -16.43
N ILE A 392 -4.59 14.43 -15.36
CA ILE A 392 -4.40 15.89 -15.25
C ILE A 392 -2.92 16.24 -15.50
N TRP A 393 -2.01 15.48 -14.90
CA TRP A 393 -0.58 15.66 -15.12
C TRP A 393 -0.17 15.49 -16.57
N GLN A 394 -0.66 14.44 -17.24
CA GLN A 394 -0.34 14.16 -18.65
C GLN A 394 -0.85 15.26 -19.58
N LEU A 395 -2.09 15.73 -19.37
CA LEU A 395 -2.69 16.83 -20.12
C LEU A 395 -1.88 18.12 -19.94
N GLY A 396 -1.50 18.45 -18.70
CA GLY A 396 -0.66 19.61 -18.40
C GLY A 396 0.71 19.56 -19.08
N ARG A 397 1.34 18.37 -19.18
CA ARG A 397 2.60 18.21 -19.92
C ARG A 397 2.44 18.41 -21.43
N ARG A 398 1.38 17.85 -22.03
CA ARG A 398 1.09 18.04 -23.47
C ARG A 398 0.82 19.51 -23.80
N GLY A 399 0.08 20.22 -22.95
CA GLY A 399 -0.18 21.66 -23.10
C GLY A 399 1.10 22.51 -23.03
N ARG A 400 2.00 22.23 -22.08
CA ARG A 400 3.29 22.93 -21.98
C ARG A 400 4.24 22.63 -23.14
N ALA A 401 4.20 21.41 -23.69
CA ALA A 401 4.99 21.06 -24.87
C ALA A 401 4.51 21.81 -26.11
N ARG A 402 3.18 21.90 -26.32
CA ARG A 402 2.59 22.69 -27.42
C ARG A 402 2.92 24.18 -27.33
N ARG A 403 2.86 24.78 -26.15
CA ARG A 403 3.22 26.20 -25.91
C ARG A 403 4.71 26.52 -26.04
N ARG A 404 5.58 25.52 -26.09
CA ARG A 404 7.03 25.70 -26.33
C ARG A 404 7.42 25.45 -27.80
N ALA A 405 6.50 24.88 -28.57
CA ALA A 405 6.71 24.51 -29.98
C ALA A 405 6.01 25.46 -30.97
N GLY A 406 5.17 26.35 -30.48
CA GLY A 406 4.68 27.55 -31.19
C GLY A 406 5.11 28.76 -30.40
#